data_AF-A0A0P9H263-F1
#
_entry.id   AF-A0A0P9H263-F1
#
_cell.length_a   1.000
_cell.length_b   1.000
_cell.length_c   1.000
_cell.angle_alpha   90.00
_cell.angle_beta   90.00
_cell.angle_gamma   90.00
#
_symmetry.space_group_name_H-M   'P 1'
#
loop_
_entity.id
_entity.type
_entity.pdbx_description
1 polymer ?
#
loop_
_entity_poly.entity_id
_entity_poly.type
_entity_poly.pdbx_seq_one_letter_code
_entity_poly.pdbx_strand_id
1 'polypeptide(L)'
;MSSQPEPEPSDELFRQLKELYSFFKVPSDKRSRDQCTPDEYERKKAAHTQNTAIARAPASFARCWGILSPEKRQRALELLLGHYCDTRAAAQRNFKFISFDRLRIDMLCVLTSLKIDPVRRFNTLLHHLVVLYDAPIDEREFEAFRDLRHKLGPERRVLYDLRAHPRDLSASFDAAEAVINRLIAEGQERVEQANAARVRHLVPVKAAWALLHEPASLVFGPASVAQAAIEVYMSRLGPGQQAAAVARLRDLLFEACEDRALHGEALDAADQLDEVLGTLRAGDIGHAICVACLTWLLRFYESRDASEAVVELKGVLDRFCGAEWTLEFPKLALTQQWYAAATVKALLRHVHERTDRQILAQVARIFPLDSPGTDSWAHARPVQPAEHPPVLSLGHRPSTHGDLGELDSTTSVPVSRYFPQSRRVGW
;
A
#
# COMPACT_ATOMS: atom_id res chain seq x y z
N MET A 1 37.82 26.14 -8.90
CA MET A 1 38.11 24.80 -9.44
C MET A 1 36.79 24.21 -9.91
N SER A 2 36.55 24.17 -11.23
CA SER A 2 35.40 23.45 -11.79
C SER A 2 35.69 21.96 -11.68
N SER A 3 35.15 21.32 -10.64
CA SER A 3 35.07 19.87 -10.59
C SER A 3 34.22 19.41 -11.77
N GLN A 4 34.80 18.63 -12.68
CA GLN A 4 34.01 17.89 -13.65
C GLN A 4 32.93 17.11 -12.89
N PRO A 5 31.69 17.07 -13.39
CA PRO A 5 30.66 16.25 -12.77
C PRO A 5 31.14 14.80 -12.77
N GLU A 6 31.20 14.19 -11.59
CA GLU A 6 31.52 12.77 -11.47
C GLU A 6 30.55 11.95 -12.32
N PRO A 7 31.01 10.86 -12.96
CA PRO A 7 30.15 10.01 -13.76
C PRO A 7 29.01 9.46 -12.89
N GLU A 8 27.79 9.54 -13.44
CA GLU A 8 26.59 9.09 -12.73
C GLU A 8 26.67 7.57 -12.49
N PRO A 9 26.39 7.08 -11.26
CA PRO A 9 26.33 5.65 -11.01
C PRO A 9 25.29 4.98 -11.90
N SER A 10 25.66 3.86 -12.52
CA SER A 10 24.79 3.11 -13.44
C SER A 10 23.98 2.01 -12.76
N ASP A 11 24.05 1.86 -11.43
CA ASP A 11 23.30 0.83 -10.73
C ASP A 11 21.83 1.20 -10.52
N GLU A 12 21.00 0.17 -10.54
CA GLU A 12 19.54 0.26 -10.48
C GLU A 12 19.02 1.01 -9.24
N LEU A 13 19.67 0.85 -8.09
CA LEU A 13 19.26 1.53 -6.85
C LEU A 13 19.46 3.05 -6.96
N PHE A 14 20.50 3.50 -7.66
CA PHE A 14 20.72 4.93 -7.89
C PHE A 14 19.68 5.50 -8.85
N ARG A 15 19.33 4.75 -9.91
CA ARG A 15 18.26 5.12 -10.85
C ARG A 15 16.93 5.31 -10.12
N GLN A 16 16.51 4.31 -9.35
CA GLN A 16 15.28 4.37 -8.54
C GLN A 16 15.31 5.55 -7.56
N LEU A 17 16.43 5.80 -6.88
CA LEU A 17 16.58 6.92 -5.96
C LEU A 17 16.39 8.27 -6.67
N LYS A 18 16.99 8.45 -7.85
CA LYS A 18 16.88 9.67 -8.64
C LYS A 18 15.45 9.92 -9.13
N GLU A 19 14.78 8.87 -9.60
CA GLU A 19 13.39 8.93 -10.05
C GLU A 19 12.45 9.27 -8.88
N LEU A 20 12.62 8.60 -7.74
CA LEU A 20 11.82 8.84 -6.56
C LEU A 20 11.95 10.29 -6.05
N TYR A 21 13.15 10.87 -6.13
CA TYR A 21 13.34 12.30 -5.86
C TYR A 21 12.49 13.19 -6.77
N SER A 22 12.37 12.83 -8.05
CA SER A 22 11.56 13.59 -9.01
C SER A 22 10.07 13.60 -8.63
N PHE A 23 9.57 12.54 -8.00
CA PHE A 23 8.17 12.41 -7.58
C PHE A 23 7.78 13.37 -6.43
N PHE A 24 8.76 13.90 -5.69
CA PHE A 24 8.53 14.89 -4.64
C PHE A 24 8.44 16.34 -5.15
N LYS A 25 8.65 16.59 -6.45
CA LYS A 25 8.64 17.94 -6.99
C LYS A 25 7.24 18.55 -6.86
N VAL A 26 7.20 19.77 -6.33
CA VAL A 26 5.97 20.56 -6.24
C VAL A 26 5.86 21.45 -7.49
N PRO A 27 4.72 21.55 -8.17
CA PRO A 27 4.53 22.46 -9.28
C PRO A 27 4.77 23.88 -8.79
N SER A 28 5.64 24.58 -9.49
CA SER A 28 5.83 26.00 -9.31
C SER A 28 4.96 26.75 -10.30
N ASP A 29 4.12 27.65 -9.80
CA ASP A 29 3.43 28.61 -10.64
C ASP A 29 4.45 29.62 -11.22
N LYS A 30 4.35 29.91 -12.51
CA LYS A 30 5.24 30.84 -13.21
C LYS A 30 4.83 32.31 -13.02
N ARG A 31 3.68 32.60 -12.39
CA ARG A 31 3.20 33.97 -12.11
C ARG A 31 4.24 34.86 -11.43
N SER A 32 4.31 36.13 -11.82
CA SER A 32 5.25 37.08 -11.21
C SER A 32 4.85 37.41 -9.77
N ARG A 33 5.77 38.00 -8.99
CA ARG A 33 5.52 38.39 -7.59
C ARG A 33 4.30 39.31 -7.46
N ASP A 34 4.11 40.21 -8.43
CA ASP A 34 3.07 41.22 -8.43
C ASP A 34 1.67 40.63 -8.74
N GLN A 35 1.61 39.35 -9.13
CA GLN A 35 0.40 38.62 -9.49
C GLN A 35 -0.02 37.59 -8.42
N CYS A 36 0.67 37.56 -7.28
CA CYS A 36 0.39 36.62 -6.19
C CYS A 36 -0.07 37.39 -4.94
N THR A 37 -1.03 36.81 -4.22
CA THR A 37 -1.28 37.17 -2.82
C THR A 37 -0.05 36.85 -1.96
N PRO A 38 0.12 37.46 -0.78
CA PRO A 38 1.22 37.14 0.14
C PRO A 38 1.35 35.65 0.46
N ASP A 39 0.22 34.97 0.68
CA ASP A 39 0.18 33.54 0.97
C ASP A 39 0.60 32.68 -0.23
N GLU A 40 0.18 33.04 -1.44
CA GLU A 40 0.61 32.37 -2.67
C GLU A 40 2.11 32.56 -2.92
N TYR A 41 2.65 33.75 -2.59
CA TYR A 41 4.07 34.02 -2.71
C TYR A 41 4.90 33.17 -1.73
N GLU A 42 4.48 33.05 -0.46
CA GLU A 42 5.16 32.20 0.51
C GLU A 42 5.08 30.72 0.13
N ARG A 43 3.93 30.23 -0.37
CA ARG A 43 3.81 28.87 -0.92
C ARG A 43 4.75 28.64 -2.10
N LYS A 44 4.83 29.61 -3.02
CA LYS A 44 5.73 29.55 -4.17
C LYS A 44 7.20 29.51 -3.75
N LYS A 45 7.58 30.32 -2.76
CA LYS A 45 8.93 30.34 -2.18
C LYS A 45 9.29 29.03 -1.49
N ALA A 46 8.35 28.45 -0.74
CA ALA A 46 8.51 27.13 -0.11
C ALA A 46 8.70 26.04 -1.17
N ALA A 47 7.85 26.00 -2.21
CA ALA A 47 7.96 25.06 -3.32
C ALA A 47 9.28 25.21 -4.09
N HIS A 48 9.75 26.44 -4.33
CA HIS A 48 11.04 26.70 -4.98
C HIS A 48 12.22 26.18 -4.14
N THR A 49 12.19 26.44 -2.83
CA THR A 49 13.21 25.96 -1.90
C THR A 49 13.27 24.43 -1.88
N GLN A 50 12.10 23.78 -1.81
CA GLN A 50 11.96 22.33 -1.87
C GLN A 50 12.47 21.75 -3.18
N ASN A 51 12.00 22.27 -4.32
CA ASN A 51 12.42 21.78 -5.64
C ASN A 51 13.94 21.94 -5.87
N THR A 52 14.53 23.00 -5.32
CA THR A 52 15.98 23.21 -5.36
C THR A 52 16.71 22.15 -4.54
N ALA A 53 16.22 21.84 -3.34
CA ALA A 53 16.79 20.78 -2.51
C ALA A 53 16.68 19.39 -3.19
N ILE A 54 15.51 19.08 -3.74
CA ILE A 54 15.23 17.85 -4.50
C ILE A 54 16.18 17.73 -5.71
N ALA A 55 16.33 18.79 -6.50
CA ALA A 55 17.17 18.77 -7.69
C ALA A 55 18.66 18.56 -7.37
N ARG A 56 19.13 19.03 -6.20
CA ARG A 56 20.52 18.89 -5.74
C ARG A 56 20.81 17.54 -5.08
N ALA A 57 19.79 16.82 -4.62
CA ALA A 57 19.98 15.61 -3.83
C ALA A 57 20.61 14.46 -4.64
N PRO A 58 20.17 14.11 -5.87
CA PRO A 58 20.81 13.06 -6.67
C PRO A 58 22.30 13.33 -6.93
N ALA A 59 22.67 14.57 -7.27
CA ALA A 59 24.07 14.95 -7.46
C ALA A 59 24.89 14.87 -6.16
N SER A 60 24.25 15.05 -5.00
CA SER A 60 24.91 14.87 -3.70
C SER A 60 25.09 13.40 -3.36
N PHE A 61 24.11 12.55 -3.67
CA PHE A 61 24.25 11.10 -3.56
C PHE A 61 25.33 10.56 -4.51
N ALA A 62 25.37 10.99 -5.77
CA ALA A 62 26.38 10.55 -6.75
C ALA A 62 27.80 10.71 -6.19
N ARG A 63 28.10 11.89 -5.61
CA ARG A 63 29.42 12.22 -5.01
C ARG A 63 29.87 11.30 -3.88
N CYS A 64 28.95 10.67 -3.17
CA CYS A 64 29.29 9.75 -2.09
C CYS A 64 28.90 8.31 -2.38
N TRP A 65 28.28 8.03 -3.53
CA TRP A 65 27.63 6.74 -3.80
C TRP A 65 28.62 5.57 -3.75
N GLY A 66 29.79 5.76 -4.38
CA GLY A 66 30.88 4.78 -4.37
C GLY A 66 31.43 4.46 -2.97
N ILE A 67 31.27 5.39 -2.01
CA ILE A 67 31.73 5.25 -0.63
C ILE A 67 30.66 4.59 0.26
N LEU A 68 29.39 4.63 -0.15
CA LEU A 68 28.31 3.95 0.57
C LEU A 68 28.41 2.44 0.38
N SER A 69 28.27 1.67 1.46
CA SER A 69 28.10 0.22 1.37
C SER A 69 26.77 -0.13 0.70
N PRO A 70 26.63 -1.34 0.11
CA PRO A 70 25.37 -1.77 -0.51
C PRO A 70 24.17 -1.64 0.43
N GLU A 71 24.32 -1.94 1.71
CA GLU A 71 23.25 -1.84 2.71
C GLU A 71 22.82 -0.39 2.94
N LYS A 72 23.79 0.55 2.96
CA LYS A 72 23.49 1.99 3.07
C LYS A 72 22.76 2.51 1.83
N ARG A 73 23.13 2.04 0.64
CA ARG A 73 22.44 2.40 -0.62
C ARG A 73 21.00 1.91 -0.61
N GLN A 74 20.77 0.66 -0.23
CA GLN A 74 19.41 0.11 -0.08
C GLN A 74 18.61 0.90 0.96
N ARG A 75 19.21 1.18 2.13
CA ARG A 75 18.54 1.94 3.19
C ARG A 75 18.18 3.36 2.76
N ALA A 76 19.04 4.03 1.99
CA ALA A 76 18.75 5.34 1.42
C ALA A 76 17.44 5.34 0.64
N LEU A 77 17.29 4.34 -0.24
CA LEU A 77 16.10 4.17 -1.06
C LEU A 77 14.86 3.81 -0.22
N GLU A 78 14.98 2.87 0.72
CA GLU A 78 13.87 2.49 1.62
C GLU A 78 13.36 3.67 2.46
N LEU A 79 14.27 4.51 2.98
CA LEU A 79 13.91 5.73 3.72
C LEU A 79 13.17 6.71 2.81
N LEU A 80 13.65 6.90 1.59
CA LEU A 80 13.01 7.79 0.62
C LEU A 80 11.63 7.28 0.20
N LEU A 81 11.45 5.96 0.03
CA LEU A 81 10.15 5.32 -0.23
C LEU A 81 9.19 5.54 0.94
N GLY A 82 9.66 5.33 2.17
CA GLY A 82 8.87 5.58 3.38
C GLY A 82 8.41 7.03 3.47
N HIS A 83 9.32 7.98 3.21
CA HIS A 83 8.97 9.40 3.16
C HIS A 83 7.96 9.73 2.06
N TYR A 84 8.02 9.06 0.90
CA TYR A 84 7.04 9.27 -0.16
C TYR A 84 5.65 8.86 0.30
N CYS A 85 5.52 7.62 0.81
CA CYS A 85 4.27 7.08 1.34
C CYS A 85 3.69 7.99 2.43
N ASP A 86 4.55 8.41 3.37
CA ASP A 86 4.21 9.31 4.46
C ASP A 86 3.67 10.67 3.99
N THR A 87 4.28 11.26 2.95
CA THR A 87 3.82 12.55 2.41
C THR A 87 2.46 12.45 1.72
N ARG A 88 2.10 11.27 1.18
CA ARG A 88 0.79 11.02 0.60
C ARG A 88 -0.27 10.78 1.67
N ALA A 89 0.07 10.04 2.73
CA ALA A 89 -0.84 9.81 3.84
C ALA A 89 -1.13 11.07 4.67
N ALA A 90 -0.17 11.99 4.78
CA ALA A 90 -0.32 13.21 5.56
C ALA A 90 0.23 14.44 4.79
N ALA A 91 -0.67 15.16 4.12
CA ALA A 91 -0.36 16.33 3.29
C ALA A 91 0.35 17.49 4.03
N GLN A 92 0.36 17.47 5.38
CA GLN A 92 1.01 18.49 6.21
C GLN A 92 2.45 18.11 6.67
N ARG A 93 3.00 16.96 6.25
CA ARG A 93 4.34 16.56 6.71
C ARG A 93 5.44 17.46 6.15
N ASN A 94 6.42 17.71 7.01
CA ASN A 94 7.50 18.66 6.79
C ASN A 94 8.51 18.12 5.76
N PHE A 95 8.51 18.67 4.53
CA PHE A 95 9.40 18.24 3.45
C PHE A 95 10.92 18.36 3.76
N LYS A 96 11.29 18.97 4.90
CA LYS A 96 12.67 18.99 5.43
C LYS A 96 13.29 17.58 5.54
N PHE A 97 12.47 16.54 5.67
CA PHE A 97 12.94 15.15 5.77
C PHE A 97 13.49 14.55 4.47
N ILE A 98 13.18 15.14 3.31
CA ILE A 98 13.56 14.58 2.00
C ILE A 98 14.93 15.11 1.54
N SER A 99 15.53 16.06 2.26
CA SER A 99 16.85 16.60 1.91
C SER A 99 17.96 15.54 2.03
N PHE A 100 18.98 15.63 1.16
CA PHE A 100 20.15 14.76 1.20
C PHE A 100 20.78 14.72 2.60
N ASP A 101 20.98 15.88 3.23
CA ASP A 101 21.59 15.95 4.55
C ASP A 101 20.79 15.20 5.60
N ARG A 102 19.45 15.27 5.52
CA ARG A 102 18.60 14.58 6.48
C ARG A 102 18.60 13.07 6.26
N LEU A 103 18.43 12.61 5.03
CA LEU A 103 18.57 11.19 4.70
C LEU A 103 19.96 10.66 5.08
N ARG A 104 21.01 11.45 4.86
CA ARG A 104 22.37 11.10 5.27
C ARG A 104 22.46 10.91 6.78
N ILE A 105 21.89 11.83 7.56
CA ILE A 105 21.81 11.66 9.01
C ILE A 105 21.03 10.41 9.37
N ASP A 106 19.84 10.19 8.81
CA ASP A 106 19.00 9.04 9.15
C ASP A 106 19.63 7.69 8.73
N MET A 107 20.41 7.66 7.64
CA MET A 107 21.25 6.52 7.27
C MET A 107 22.41 6.28 8.25
N LEU A 108 23.00 7.35 8.79
CA LEU A 108 24.15 7.28 9.70
C LEU A 108 23.73 7.12 11.17
N CYS A 109 22.54 7.55 11.58
CA CYS A 109 22.07 7.47 12.97
C CYS A 109 21.76 6.03 13.41
N VAL A 110 21.58 5.10 12.47
CA VAL A 110 21.45 3.67 12.77
C VAL A 110 22.81 3.02 13.11
N LEU A 111 23.92 3.75 13.05
CA LEU A 111 25.29 3.25 13.24
C LEU A 111 25.72 2.94 14.69
N THR A 112 24.80 2.61 15.60
CA THR A 112 25.22 2.12 16.93
C THR A 112 24.64 0.78 17.35
N SER A 113 23.68 0.19 16.61
CA SER A 113 23.18 -1.13 16.99
C SER A 113 22.51 -1.88 15.84
N LEU A 114 23.14 -3.02 15.48
CA LEU A 114 22.61 -4.17 14.75
C LEU A 114 22.39 -3.97 13.24
N LYS A 115 22.91 -4.93 12.45
CA LYS A 115 22.45 -5.20 11.08
C LYS A 115 20.93 -5.15 11.12
N ILE A 116 20.30 -4.26 10.34
CA ILE A 116 18.84 -4.17 10.34
C ILE A 116 18.33 -5.53 9.88
N ASP A 117 17.64 -6.19 10.80
CA ASP A 117 17.04 -7.50 10.61
C ASP A 117 16.17 -7.50 9.33
N PRO A 118 16.41 -8.43 8.39
CA PRO A 118 15.60 -8.56 7.17
C PRO A 118 14.10 -8.61 7.44
N VAL A 119 13.68 -9.19 8.57
CA VAL A 119 12.26 -9.24 8.97
C VAL A 119 11.72 -7.84 9.24
N ARG A 120 12.45 -7.04 10.02
CA ARG A 120 12.09 -5.65 10.29
C ARG A 120 12.05 -4.82 9.00
N ARG A 121 12.99 -5.02 8.08
CA ARG A 121 12.99 -4.34 6.76
C ARG A 121 11.76 -4.71 5.95
N PHE A 122 11.48 -6.01 5.83
CA PHE A 122 10.32 -6.54 5.11
C PHE A 122 9.02 -5.97 5.67
N ASN A 123 8.84 -6.04 6.99
CA ASN A 123 7.66 -5.48 7.67
C ASN A 123 7.54 -3.97 7.47
N THR A 124 8.65 -3.24 7.52
CA THR A 124 8.62 -1.78 7.28
C THR A 124 8.17 -1.46 5.85
N LEU A 125 8.66 -2.20 4.86
CA LEU A 125 8.27 -2.01 3.46
C LEU A 125 6.80 -2.38 3.22
N LEU A 126 6.33 -3.48 3.79
CA LEU A 126 4.93 -3.91 3.64
C LEU A 126 3.99 -2.90 4.31
N HIS A 127 4.41 -2.33 5.44
CA HIS A 127 3.70 -1.24 6.10
C HIS A 127 3.60 -0.02 5.20
N HIS A 128 4.71 0.40 4.59
CA HIS A 128 4.71 1.54 3.66
C HIS A 128 3.81 1.29 2.45
N LEU A 129 3.71 0.06 1.95
CA LEU A 129 2.77 -0.30 0.91
C LEU A 129 1.31 -0.12 1.39
N VAL A 130 0.97 -0.58 2.59
CA VAL A 130 -0.36 -0.32 3.19
C VAL A 130 -0.63 1.18 3.29
N VAL A 131 0.33 1.96 3.83
CA VAL A 131 0.19 3.42 3.99
C VAL A 131 -0.02 4.12 2.65
N LEU A 132 0.71 3.71 1.61
CA LEU A 132 0.55 4.24 0.26
C LEU A 132 -0.86 3.95 -0.27
N TYR A 133 -1.34 2.71 -0.18
CA TYR A 133 -2.65 2.36 -0.72
C TYR A 133 -3.80 2.88 0.13
N ASP A 134 -3.61 3.15 1.41
CA ASP A 134 -4.64 3.73 2.30
C ASP A 134 -4.79 5.24 2.07
N ALA A 135 -3.71 5.92 1.66
CA ALA A 135 -3.72 7.35 1.35
C ALA A 135 -4.53 7.68 0.08
N PRO A 136 -5.50 8.61 0.14
CA PRO A 136 -6.29 8.99 -1.02
C PRO A 136 -5.42 9.61 -2.11
N ILE A 137 -5.74 9.35 -3.37
CA ILE A 137 -5.15 10.04 -4.51
C ILE A 137 -5.85 11.39 -4.62
N ASP A 138 -5.09 12.47 -4.78
CA ASP A 138 -5.64 13.82 -4.92
C ASP A 138 -5.16 14.50 -6.21
N GLU A 139 -5.78 15.64 -6.54
CA GLU A 139 -5.43 16.46 -7.71
C GLU A 139 -3.99 17.01 -7.67
N ARG A 140 -3.29 16.88 -6.53
CA ARG A 140 -1.90 17.32 -6.34
C ARG A 140 -0.91 16.25 -6.77
N GLU A 141 -1.35 15.13 -7.32
CA GLU A 141 -0.43 14.15 -7.90
C GLU A 141 -0.05 14.57 -9.33
N PHE A 142 1.16 15.14 -9.44
CA PHE A 142 1.46 16.23 -10.36
C PHE A 142 1.73 15.83 -11.83
N GLU A 143 2.06 14.58 -12.13
CA GLU A 143 2.25 14.16 -13.52
C GLU A 143 0.91 13.78 -14.16
N ALA A 144 0.08 13.03 -13.43
CA ALA A 144 -1.19 12.44 -13.88
C ALA A 144 -2.24 13.43 -14.38
N PHE A 145 -2.33 14.59 -13.70
CA PHE A 145 -3.27 15.66 -14.02
C PHE A 145 -2.60 16.81 -14.79
N ARG A 146 -1.39 16.60 -15.31
CA ARG A 146 -0.63 17.62 -16.05
C ARG A 146 -1.41 18.16 -17.25
N ASP A 147 -2.07 17.28 -18.01
CA ASP A 147 -2.83 17.67 -19.20
C ASP A 147 -4.02 18.55 -18.85
N LEU A 148 -4.78 18.18 -17.82
CA LEU A 148 -5.90 18.97 -17.32
C LEU A 148 -5.44 20.34 -16.85
N ARG A 149 -4.28 20.44 -16.20
CA ARG A 149 -3.71 21.72 -15.77
C ARG A 149 -3.17 22.56 -16.93
N HIS A 150 -2.59 21.93 -17.96
CA HIS A 150 -2.20 22.61 -19.19
C HIS A 150 -3.40 23.17 -19.93
N LYS A 151 -4.54 22.47 -19.93
CA LYS A 151 -5.81 22.94 -20.50
C LYS A 151 -6.44 24.06 -19.64
N LEU A 152 -6.39 23.95 -18.31
CA LEU A 152 -6.94 24.95 -17.39
C LEU A 152 -6.18 26.29 -17.40
N GLY A 153 -4.86 26.26 -17.61
CA GLY A 153 -4.00 27.45 -17.53
C GLY A 153 -4.38 28.58 -18.51
N PRO A 154 -4.51 28.31 -19.82
CA PRO A 154 -5.02 29.27 -20.80
C PRO A 154 -6.39 29.84 -20.44
N GLU A 155 -7.35 29.00 -20.09
CA GLU A 155 -8.73 29.43 -19.78
C GLU A 155 -8.79 30.31 -18.53
N ARG A 156 -8.02 29.98 -17.49
CA ARG A 156 -7.90 30.83 -16.30
C ARG A 156 -7.31 32.20 -16.65
N ARG A 157 -6.33 32.26 -17.55
CA ARG A 157 -5.76 33.53 -18.01
C ARG A 157 -6.79 34.37 -18.74
N VAL A 158 -7.60 33.76 -19.62
CA VAL A 158 -8.73 34.44 -20.28
C VAL A 158 -9.68 35.05 -19.23
N LEU A 159 -10.08 34.30 -18.19
CA LEU A 159 -10.91 34.85 -17.12
C LEU A 159 -10.24 36.00 -16.35
N TYR A 160 -8.94 35.90 -16.04
CA TYR A 160 -8.22 36.99 -15.36
C TYR A 160 -8.16 38.25 -16.23
N ASP A 161 -7.86 38.11 -17.52
CA ASP A 161 -7.76 39.24 -18.45
C ASP A 161 -9.12 39.92 -18.66
N LEU A 162 -10.20 39.13 -18.75
CA LEU A 162 -11.58 39.62 -18.83
C LEU A 162 -12.02 40.35 -17.54
N ARG A 163 -11.61 39.87 -16.36
CA ARG A 163 -11.86 40.55 -15.07
C ARG A 163 -11.08 41.87 -14.94
N ALA A 164 -9.87 41.93 -15.47
CA ALA A 164 -9.04 43.13 -15.43
C ALA A 164 -9.52 44.21 -16.43
N HIS A 165 -10.18 43.82 -17.52
CA HIS A 165 -10.67 44.73 -18.56
C HIS A 165 -12.12 44.42 -18.95
N PRO A 166 -13.10 44.74 -18.09
CA PRO A 166 -14.51 44.48 -18.36
C PRO A 166 -15.03 45.44 -19.44
N ARG A 167 -14.82 45.09 -20.71
CA ARG A 167 -15.63 45.57 -21.84
C ARG A 167 -16.74 44.53 -22.03
N ASP A 168 -17.94 44.92 -22.45
CA ASP A 168 -19.12 44.04 -22.65
C ASP A 168 -18.78 42.71 -23.35
N LEU A 169 -18.40 41.70 -22.57
CA LEU A 169 -17.87 40.41 -23.04
C LEU A 169 -18.47 39.27 -22.20
N SER A 170 -19.69 39.45 -21.68
CA SER A 170 -20.34 38.46 -20.80
C SER A 170 -20.36 37.06 -21.42
N ALA A 171 -20.67 36.95 -22.72
CA ALA A 171 -20.66 35.69 -23.44
C ALA A 171 -19.28 35.00 -23.49
N SER A 172 -18.18 35.78 -23.53
CA SER A 172 -16.81 35.24 -23.49
C SER A 172 -16.39 34.83 -22.07
N PHE A 173 -16.90 35.53 -21.06
CA PHE A 173 -16.72 35.16 -19.66
C PHE A 173 -17.43 33.84 -19.34
N ASP A 174 -18.72 33.74 -19.68
CA ASP A 174 -19.54 32.55 -19.46
C ASP A 174 -18.96 31.33 -20.20
N ALA A 175 -18.44 31.51 -21.41
CA ALA A 175 -17.79 30.45 -22.18
C ALA A 175 -16.51 29.94 -21.51
N ALA A 176 -15.62 30.83 -21.06
CA ALA A 176 -14.39 30.44 -20.38
C ALA A 176 -14.66 29.78 -19.02
N GLU A 177 -15.66 30.28 -18.28
CA GLU A 177 -16.12 29.69 -17.02
C GLU A 177 -16.71 28.29 -17.24
N ALA A 178 -17.54 28.09 -18.28
CA ALA A 178 -18.07 26.78 -18.64
C ALA A 178 -16.96 25.76 -18.97
N VAL A 179 -15.93 26.17 -19.71
CA VAL A 179 -14.78 25.29 -20.02
C VAL A 179 -14.00 24.92 -18.77
N ILE A 180 -13.75 25.88 -17.86
CA ILE A 180 -13.07 25.62 -16.58
C ILE A 180 -13.87 24.66 -15.72
N ASN A 181 -15.18 24.89 -15.57
CA ASN A 181 -16.05 24.03 -14.78
C ASN A 181 -16.08 22.60 -15.33
N ARG A 182 -16.12 22.44 -16.66
CA ARG A 182 -16.02 21.13 -17.31
C ARG A 182 -14.68 20.43 -17.02
N LEU A 183 -13.56 21.14 -17.13
CA LEU A 183 -12.22 20.57 -16.87
C LEU A 183 -12.01 20.21 -15.39
N ILE A 184 -12.62 20.98 -14.48
CA ILE A 184 -12.64 20.65 -13.05
C ILE A 184 -13.44 19.37 -12.81
N ALA A 185 -14.64 19.26 -13.40
CA ALA A 185 -15.48 18.06 -13.30
C ALA A 185 -14.77 16.81 -13.87
N GLU A 186 -14.11 16.93 -15.04
CA GLU A 186 -13.30 15.85 -15.62
C GLU A 186 -12.15 15.44 -14.68
N GLY A 187 -11.50 16.41 -14.02
CA GLY A 187 -10.47 16.13 -13.02
C GLY A 187 -11.01 15.40 -11.79
N GLN A 188 -12.16 15.82 -11.27
CA GLN A 188 -12.82 15.20 -10.13
C GLN A 188 -13.22 13.75 -10.44
N GLU A 189 -13.85 13.51 -11.60
CA GLU A 189 -14.24 12.17 -12.03
C GLU A 189 -13.02 11.23 -12.12
N ARG A 190 -11.90 11.71 -12.68
CA ARG A 190 -10.65 10.91 -12.73
C ARG A 190 -10.09 10.61 -11.35
N VAL A 191 -10.11 11.56 -10.41
CA VAL A 191 -9.69 11.34 -9.01
C VAL A 191 -10.58 10.31 -8.32
N GLU A 192 -11.89 10.36 -8.56
CA GLU A 192 -12.85 9.38 -8.00
C GLU A 192 -12.59 7.98 -8.55
N GLN A 193 -12.40 7.84 -9.88
CA GLN A 193 -12.06 6.57 -10.51
C GLN A 193 -10.75 5.99 -9.99
N ALA A 194 -9.70 6.81 -9.87
CA ALA A 194 -8.41 6.41 -9.31
C ALA A 194 -8.53 5.95 -7.85
N ASN A 195 -9.31 6.66 -7.03
CA ASN A 195 -9.55 6.26 -5.65
C ASN A 195 -10.39 4.98 -5.54
N ALA A 196 -11.37 4.78 -6.42
CA ALA A 196 -12.14 3.54 -6.48
C ALA A 196 -11.24 2.34 -6.84
N ALA A 197 -10.33 2.52 -7.81
CA ALA A 197 -9.32 1.51 -8.14
C ALA A 197 -8.40 1.25 -6.93
N ARG A 198 -7.84 2.30 -6.33
CA ARG A 198 -7.01 2.22 -5.12
C ARG A 198 -7.67 1.41 -4.01
N VAL A 199 -8.94 1.67 -3.68
CA VAL A 199 -9.67 0.93 -2.64
C VAL A 199 -9.76 -0.56 -2.97
N ARG A 200 -9.96 -0.93 -4.24
CA ARG A 200 -9.94 -2.34 -4.68
C ARG A 200 -8.55 -2.96 -4.52
N HIS A 201 -7.50 -2.28 -4.98
CA HIS A 201 -6.13 -2.79 -4.90
C HIS A 201 -5.56 -2.79 -3.47
N LEU A 202 -6.11 -1.98 -2.56
CA LEU A 202 -5.76 -2.01 -1.13
C LEU A 202 -6.14 -3.33 -0.45
N VAL A 203 -7.19 -4.01 -0.92
CA VAL A 203 -7.68 -5.25 -0.31
C VAL A 203 -6.61 -6.35 -0.29
N PRO A 204 -5.99 -6.77 -1.42
CA PRO A 204 -4.93 -7.78 -1.40
C PRO A 204 -3.71 -7.33 -0.59
N VAL A 205 -3.37 -6.03 -0.58
CA VAL A 205 -2.27 -5.48 0.24
C VAL A 205 -2.56 -5.66 1.74
N LYS A 206 -3.78 -5.34 2.20
CA LYS A 206 -4.20 -5.57 3.60
C LYS A 206 -4.26 -7.06 3.95
N ALA A 207 -4.70 -7.91 3.02
CA ALA A 207 -4.69 -9.36 3.23
C ALA A 207 -3.26 -9.91 3.37
N ALA A 208 -2.34 -9.48 2.51
CA ALA A 208 -0.92 -9.83 2.61
C ALA A 208 -0.31 -9.33 3.93
N TRP A 209 -0.58 -8.09 4.32
CA TRP A 209 -0.17 -7.55 5.62
C TRP A 209 -0.73 -8.37 6.78
N ALA A 210 -2.01 -8.73 6.77
CA ALA A 210 -2.60 -9.52 7.85
C ALA A 210 -2.01 -10.95 7.93
N LEU A 211 -1.77 -11.59 6.78
CA LEU A 211 -1.13 -12.91 6.73
C LEU A 211 0.33 -12.88 7.19
N LEU A 212 1.09 -11.89 6.72
CA LEU A 212 2.54 -11.82 6.91
C LEU A 212 2.98 -10.97 8.10
N HIS A 213 2.11 -10.14 8.68
CA HIS A 213 2.45 -9.19 9.74
C HIS A 213 1.55 -9.27 10.97
N GLU A 214 0.30 -9.76 10.90
CA GLU A 214 -0.54 -9.95 12.10
C GLU A 214 -0.36 -11.37 12.65
N PRO A 215 0.73 -11.66 13.34
CA PRO A 215 1.20 -13.01 13.55
C PRO A 215 0.67 -13.56 14.88
N ALA A 216 -0.36 -12.89 15.43
CA ALA A 216 -1.26 -13.48 16.41
C ALA A 216 -2.05 -14.63 15.79
N SER A 217 -1.90 -14.87 14.47
CA SER A 217 -2.50 -15.94 13.68
C SER A 217 -1.70 -17.25 13.68
N LEU A 218 -0.41 -17.27 14.05
CA LEU A 218 0.42 -18.48 13.92
C LEU A 218 0.50 -19.34 15.20
N VAL A 219 0.23 -18.79 16.39
CA VAL A 219 0.26 -19.53 17.66
C VAL A 219 -0.80 -18.98 18.62
N PHE A 220 -1.57 -19.86 19.27
CA PHE A 220 -2.44 -19.49 20.39
C PHE A 220 -1.58 -18.97 21.56
N GLY A 221 -1.70 -17.70 21.94
CA GLY A 221 -0.92 -17.11 23.04
C GLY A 221 -0.98 -15.57 23.10
N PRO A 222 -0.32 -14.94 24.11
CA PRO A 222 -0.25 -13.48 24.24
C PRO A 222 0.46 -12.82 23.05
N ALA A 223 0.15 -11.55 22.79
CA ALA A 223 0.59 -10.79 21.61
C ALA A 223 2.13 -10.72 21.39
N SER A 224 2.94 -11.02 22.40
CA SER A 224 4.41 -11.11 22.28
C SER A 224 4.88 -12.38 21.55
N VAL A 225 4.10 -13.46 21.55
CA VAL A 225 4.40 -14.73 20.84
C VAL A 225 4.16 -14.60 19.34
N ALA A 226 3.33 -13.64 18.96
CA ALA A 226 2.94 -13.37 17.60
C ALA A 226 4.12 -12.90 16.75
N GLN A 227 4.80 -11.82 17.15
CA GLN A 227 5.91 -11.24 16.39
C GLN A 227 7.05 -12.25 16.15
N ALA A 228 7.23 -13.18 17.10
CA ALA A 228 8.21 -14.26 16.99
C ALA A 228 7.90 -15.26 15.85
N ALA A 229 6.67 -15.39 15.35
CA ALA A 229 6.34 -16.43 14.38
C ALA A 229 6.78 -16.10 12.94
N ILE A 230 6.70 -14.84 12.51
CA ILE A 230 7.29 -14.40 11.23
C ILE A 230 8.81 -14.33 11.36
N GLU A 231 9.32 -13.90 12.51
CA GLU A 231 10.75 -13.96 12.79
C GLU A 231 11.24 -15.41 12.70
N VAL A 232 10.50 -16.37 13.26
CA VAL A 232 10.77 -17.80 13.12
C VAL A 232 10.66 -18.24 11.66
N TYR A 233 9.62 -17.86 10.93
CA TYR A 233 9.46 -18.23 9.53
C TYR A 233 10.60 -17.69 8.65
N MET A 234 10.85 -16.38 8.71
CA MET A 234 11.93 -15.73 7.99
C MET A 234 13.29 -16.28 8.41
N SER A 235 13.52 -16.56 9.70
CA SER A 235 14.79 -17.15 10.18
C SER A 235 15.05 -18.56 9.64
N ARG A 236 14.00 -19.29 9.23
CA ARG A 236 14.12 -20.59 8.54
C ARG A 236 14.51 -20.43 7.06
N LEU A 237 14.28 -19.26 6.47
CA LEU A 237 14.72 -18.97 5.11
C LEU A 237 16.23 -18.72 5.09
N GLY A 238 16.90 -19.16 4.01
CA GLY A 238 18.30 -18.85 3.81
C GLY A 238 18.53 -17.32 3.68
N PRO A 239 19.70 -16.78 4.08
CA PRO A 239 19.97 -15.34 4.02
C PRO A 239 19.78 -14.73 2.62
N GLY A 240 20.10 -15.48 1.56
CA GLY A 240 19.87 -15.03 0.17
C GLY A 240 18.39 -14.92 -0.19
N GLN A 241 17.54 -15.80 0.35
CA GLN A 241 16.10 -15.77 0.11
C GLN A 241 15.43 -14.63 0.88
N GLN A 242 15.86 -14.37 2.13
CA GLN A 242 15.41 -13.21 2.90
C GLN A 242 15.75 -11.90 2.16
N ALA A 243 16.99 -11.79 1.65
CA ALA A 243 17.42 -10.63 0.88
C ALA A 243 16.64 -10.46 -0.43
N ALA A 244 16.34 -11.56 -1.12
CA ALA A 244 15.51 -11.54 -2.34
C ALA A 244 14.08 -11.08 -2.05
N ALA A 245 13.46 -11.55 -0.97
CA ALA A 245 12.12 -11.13 -0.59
C ALA A 245 12.05 -9.63 -0.24
N VAL A 246 13.03 -9.13 0.52
CA VAL A 246 13.15 -7.69 0.81
C VAL A 246 13.35 -6.87 -0.47
N ALA A 247 14.20 -7.33 -1.39
CA ALA A 247 14.42 -6.67 -2.67
C ALA A 247 13.12 -6.65 -3.51
N ARG A 248 12.42 -7.77 -3.65
CA ARG A 248 11.18 -7.86 -4.43
C ARG A 248 10.08 -6.94 -3.88
N LEU A 249 9.91 -6.91 -2.55
CA LEU A 249 8.94 -6.03 -1.92
C LEU A 249 9.31 -4.54 -2.06
N ARG A 250 10.61 -4.21 -2.03
CA ARG A 250 11.08 -2.85 -2.29
C ARG A 250 10.80 -2.43 -3.72
N ASP A 251 11.05 -3.31 -4.69
CA ASP A 251 10.83 -3.03 -6.10
C ASP A 251 9.32 -2.85 -6.38
N LEU A 252 8.45 -3.70 -5.80
CA LEU A 252 6.99 -3.50 -5.80
C LEU A 252 6.59 -2.14 -5.20
N LEU A 253 7.12 -1.77 -4.04
CA LEU A 253 6.81 -0.48 -3.42
C LEU A 253 7.27 0.68 -4.31
N PHE A 254 8.42 0.57 -4.97
CA PHE A 254 8.91 1.56 -5.92
C PHE A 254 7.98 1.68 -7.12
N GLU A 255 7.61 0.57 -7.77
CA GLU A 255 6.66 0.55 -8.89
C GLU A 255 5.32 1.16 -8.50
N ALA A 256 4.80 0.87 -7.30
CA ALA A 256 3.57 1.47 -6.81
C ALA A 256 3.70 2.99 -6.57
N CYS A 257 4.86 3.46 -6.09
CA CYS A 257 5.14 4.89 -5.95
C CYS A 257 5.25 5.58 -7.30
N GLU A 258 5.90 4.94 -8.27
CA GLU A 258 6.07 5.43 -9.63
C GLU A 258 4.72 5.52 -10.36
N ASP A 259 3.94 4.45 -10.37
CA ASP A 259 2.63 4.42 -11.02
C ASP A 259 1.70 5.50 -10.47
N ARG A 260 1.71 5.66 -9.15
CA ARG A 260 0.99 6.73 -8.48
C ARG A 260 1.52 8.12 -8.84
N ALA A 261 2.83 8.32 -8.84
CA ALA A 261 3.42 9.63 -9.17
C ALA A 261 3.18 10.04 -10.64
N LEU A 262 3.31 9.10 -11.56
CA LEU A 262 3.31 9.33 -13.01
C LEU A 262 1.91 9.25 -13.62
N HIS A 263 1.12 8.26 -13.22
CA HIS A 263 -0.19 7.97 -13.81
C HIS A 263 -1.35 8.41 -12.91
N GLY A 264 -1.09 8.62 -11.61
CA GLY A 264 -2.13 9.01 -10.65
C GLY A 264 -3.10 7.86 -10.38
N GLU A 265 -2.60 6.64 -10.53
CA GLU A 265 -3.35 5.40 -10.35
C GLU A 265 -2.70 4.59 -9.21
N ALA A 266 -3.44 3.64 -8.69
CA ALA A 266 -2.88 2.64 -7.80
C ALA A 266 -2.57 1.41 -8.63
N LEU A 267 -1.30 1.00 -8.59
CA LEU A 267 -0.82 -0.23 -9.20
C LEU A 267 -1.67 -1.43 -8.73
N ASP A 268 -1.94 -2.38 -9.64
CA ASP A 268 -2.59 -3.62 -9.24
C ASP A 268 -1.58 -4.56 -8.58
N ALA A 269 -1.51 -4.51 -7.24
CA ALA A 269 -0.50 -5.24 -6.47
C ALA A 269 -0.72 -6.76 -6.41
N ALA A 270 -1.83 -7.31 -6.89
CA ALA A 270 -2.18 -8.72 -6.66
C ALA A 270 -1.10 -9.68 -7.19
N ASP A 271 -0.80 -9.61 -8.49
CA ASP A 271 0.18 -10.50 -9.13
C ASP A 271 1.58 -10.33 -8.53
N GLN A 272 1.98 -9.10 -8.21
CA GLN A 272 3.30 -8.81 -7.64
C GLN A 272 3.42 -9.27 -6.18
N LEU A 273 2.34 -9.20 -5.40
CA LEU A 273 2.30 -9.74 -4.04
C LEU A 273 2.40 -11.27 -4.06
N ASP A 274 1.78 -11.93 -5.03
CA ASP A 274 1.93 -13.38 -5.22
C ASP A 274 3.39 -13.76 -5.53
N GLU A 275 4.11 -12.94 -6.31
CA GLU A 275 5.55 -13.13 -6.54
C GLU A 275 6.41 -12.89 -5.28
N VAL A 276 6.07 -11.88 -4.46
CA VAL A 276 6.71 -11.66 -3.15
C VAL A 276 6.51 -12.88 -2.26
N LEU A 277 5.29 -13.41 -2.20
CA LEU A 277 4.95 -14.61 -1.42
C LEU A 277 5.61 -15.87 -1.97
N GLY A 278 5.69 -16.02 -3.28
CA GLY A 278 6.44 -17.09 -3.94
C GLY A 278 7.93 -17.04 -3.57
N THR A 279 8.52 -15.84 -3.51
CA THR A 279 9.91 -15.64 -3.07
C THR A 279 10.10 -16.07 -1.60
N LEU A 280 9.11 -15.82 -0.76
CA LEU A 280 9.11 -16.28 0.63
C LEU A 280 8.85 -17.77 0.76
N ARG A 281 8.30 -18.44 -0.27
CA ARG A 281 7.61 -19.74 -0.17
C ARG A 281 6.45 -19.69 0.83
N ALA A 282 5.83 -18.53 0.96
CA ALA A 282 4.73 -18.27 1.90
C ALA A 282 3.35 -18.46 1.25
N GLY A 283 3.28 -19.03 0.04
CA GLY A 283 2.01 -19.34 -0.60
C GLY A 283 1.16 -20.34 0.19
N ASP A 284 1.76 -21.09 1.11
CA ASP A 284 1.08 -22.03 2.00
C ASP A 284 0.79 -21.45 3.39
N ILE A 285 1.12 -20.18 3.67
CA ILE A 285 1.00 -19.62 5.03
C ILE A 285 -0.45 -19.65 5.53
N GLY A 286 -1.41 -19.34 4.65
CA GLY A 286 -2.83 -19.45 4.97
C GLY A 286 -3.27 -20.88 5.25
N HIS A 287 -2.76 -21.84 4.47
CA HIS A 287 -3.01 -23.28 4.66
C HIS A 287 -2.48 -23.74 6.02
N ALA A 288 -1.21 -23.42 6.32
CA ALA A 288 -0.58 -23.76 7.59
C ALA A 288 -1.32 -23.20 8.81
N ILE A 289 -1.79 -21.94 8.74
CA ILE A 289 -2.61 -21.34 9.80
C ILE A 289 -3.92 -22.11 9.98
N CYS A 290 -4.61 -22.42 8.88
CA CYS A 290 -5.86 -23.18 8.93
C CYS A 290 -5.67 -24.58 9.53
N VAL A 291 -4.62 -25.30 9.11
CA VAL A 291 -4.26 -26.62 9.65
C VAL A 291 -3.98 -26.56 11.15
N ALA A 292 -3.19 -25.57 11.60
CA ALA A 292 -2.91 -25.39 13.03
C ALA A 292 -4.19 -25.13 13.84
N CYS A 293 -5.08 -24.28 13.31
CA CYS A 293 -6.35 -23.96 13.93
C CYS A 293 -7.30 -25.17 14.01
N LEU A 294 -7.42 -25.94 12.92
CA LEU A 294 -8.23 -27.16 12.89
C LEU A 294 -7.67 -28.23 13.84
N THR A 295 -6.35 -28.38 13.90
CA THR A 295 -5.70 -29.31 14.84
C THR A 295 -5.99 -28.94 16.29
N TRP A 296 -6.01 -27.65 16.61
CA TRP A 296 -6.41 -27.20 17.95
C TRP A 296 -7.87 -27.52 18.24
N LEU A 297 -8.79 -27.24 17.30
CA LEU A 297 -10.22 -27.58 17.46
C LEU A 297 -10.40 -29.07 17.74
N LEU A 298 -9.71 -29.93 16.97
CA LEU A 298 -9.74 -31.36 17.17
C LEU A 298 -9.31 -31.75 18.59
N ARG A 299 -8.15 -31.25 19.06
CA ARG A 299 -7.65 -31.51 20.43
C ARG A 299 -8.60 -31.02 21.52
N PHE A 300 -9.23 -29.86 21.30
CA PHE A 300 -10.23 -29.33 22.21
C PHE A 300 -11.41 -30.29 22.35
N TYR A 301 -11.93 -30.82 21.25
CA TYR A 301 -13.05 -31.77 21.28
C TYR A 301 -12.66 -33.17 21.76
N GLU A 302 -11.44 -33.64 21.47
CA GLU A 302 -10.88 -34.85 22.06
C GLU A 302 -10.86 -34.76 23.59
N SER A 303 -10.47 -33.60 24.15
CA SER A 303 -10.46 -33.39 25.60
C SER A 303 -11.84 -33.34 26.26
N ARG A 304 -12.91 -33.20 25.46
CA ARG A 304 -14.31 -33.13 25.93
C ARG A 304 -15.11 -34.40 25.63
N ASP A 305 -14.48 -35.46 25.12
CA ASP A 305 -15.11 -36.72 24.71
C ASP A 305 -16.26 -36.55 23.69
N ALA A 306 -16.24 -35.49 22.88
CA ALA A 306 -17.27 -35.20 21.89
C ALA A 306 -17.06 -36.01 20.60
N SER A 307 -17.39 -37.31 20.65
CA SER A 307 -17.01 -38.29 19.62
C SER A 307 -17.48 -37.95 18.21
N GLU A 308 -18.70 -37.43 18.04
CA GLU A 308 -19.25 -37.02 16.73
C GLU A 308 -18.44 -35.86 16.12
N ALA A 309 -18.17 -34.82 16.92
CA ALA A 309 -17.38 -33.67 16.48
C ALA A 309 -15.93 -34.04 16.16
N VAL A 310 -15.33 -34.96 16.93
CA VAL A 310 -13.97 -35.47 16.67
C VAL A 310 -13.89 -36.18 15.31
N VAL A 311 -14.86 -37.05 14.99
CA VAL A 311 -14.88 -37.77 13.71
C VAL A 311 -15.03 -36.80 12.54
N GLU A 312 -15.95 -35.85 12.61
CA GLU A 312 -16.14 -34.86 11.54
C GLU A 312 -14.92 -33.95 11.35
N LEU A 313 -14.39 -33.37 12.44
CA LEU A 313 -13.22 -32.49 12.37
C LEU A 313 -11.98 -33.21 11.85
N LYS A 314 -11.79 -34.48 12.22
CA LYS A 314 -10.71 -35.29 11.69
C LYS A 314 -10.88 -35.51 10.18
N GLY A 315 -12.10 -35.80 9.71
CA GLY A 315 -12.39 -35.92 8.27
C GLY A 315 -12.09 -34.63 7.50
N VAL A 316 -12.46 -33.47 8.06
CA VAL A 316 -12.13 -32.15 7.48
C VAL A 316 -10.63 -31.94 7.44
N LEU A 317 -9.92 -32.18 8.55
CA LEU A 317 -8.48 -32.00 8.66
C LEU A 317 -7.73 -32.91 7.67
N ASP A 318 -8.08 -34.19 7.61
CA ASP A 318 -7.43 -35.17 6.72
C ASP A 318 -7.63 -34.79 5.24
N ARG A 319 -8.82 -34.32 4.87
CA ARG A 319 -9.10 -33.87 3.49
C ARG A 319 -8.38 -32.55 3.17
N PHE A 320 -8.37 -31.59 4.09
CA PHE A 320 -7.69 -30.29 3.88
C PHE A 320 -6.16 -30.41 3.85
N CYS A 321 -5.59 -31.35 4.63
CA CYS A 321 -4.18 -31.73 4.57
C CYS A 321 -3.86 -32.70 3.42
N GLY A 322 -4.86 -33.14 2.66
CA GLY A 322 -4.67 -34.01 1.51
C GLY A 322 -3.88 -33.33 0.39
N ALA A 323 -3.33 -34.14 -0.53
CA ALA A 323 -2.51 -33.65 -1.64
C ALA A 323 -3.24 -32.63 -2.53
N GLU A 324 -4.55 -32.84 -2.73
CA GLU A 324 -5.40 -31.94 -3.51
C GLU A 324 -5.45 -30.53 -2.90
N TRP A 325 -5.91 -30.40 -1.65
CA TRP A 325 -6.07 -29.10 -1.00
C TRP A 325 -4.76 -28.42 -0.62
N THR A 326 -3.70 -29.20 -0.36
CA THR A 326 -2.34 -28.65 -0.16
C THR A 326 -1.80 -27.97 -1.42
N LEU A 327 -2.22 -28.43 -2.61
CA LEU A 327 -1.83 -27.85 -3.89
C LEU A 327 -2.80 -26.75 -4.36
N GLU A 328 -4.10 -26.90 -4.15
CA GLU A 328 -5.11 -25.95 -4.63
C GLU A 328 -5.28 -24.73 -3.73
N PHE A 329 -5.20 -24.87 -2.40
CA PHE A 329 -5.42 -23.73 -1.48
C PHE A 329 -4.43 -22.57 -1.68
N PRO A 330 -3.12 -22.81 -1.88
CA PRO A 330 -2.16 -21.74 -2.20
C PRO A 330 -2.46 -20.96 -3.49
N LYS A 331 -3.27 -21.53 -4.40
CA LYS A 331 -3.68 -20.87 -5.66
C LYS A 331 -4.89 -19.95 -5.48
N LEU A 332 -5.55 -19.99 -4.33
CA LEU A 332 -6.63 -19.07 -4.01
C LEU A 332 -6.07 -17.65 -3.85
N ALA A 333 -6.89 -16.64 -4.15
CA ALA A 333 -6.50 -15.26 -3.93
C ALA A 333 -6.16 -15.01 -2.44
N LEU A 334 -5.21 -14.12 -2.16
CA LEU A 334 -4.77 -13.82 -0.79
C LEU A 334 -5.91 -13.43 0.16
N THR A 335 -6.91 -12.76 -0.39
CA THR A 335 -8.13 -12.38 0.34
C THR A 335 -8.93 -13.60 0.80
N GLN A 336 -9.01 -14.65 -0.03
CA GLN A 336 -9.68 -15.91 0.29
C GLN A 336 -8.86 -16.71 1.31
N GLN A 337 -7.54 -16.79 1.13
CA GLN A 337 -6.65 -17.46 2.08
C GLN A 337 -6.71 -16.80 3.46
N TRP A 338 -6.66 -15.46 3.51
CA TRP A 338 -6.81 -14.68 4.74
C TRP A 338 -8.19 -14.87 5.37
N TYR A 339 -9.27 -14.82 4.59
CA TYR A 339 -10.62 -15.02 5.10
C TYR A 339 -10.75 -16.38 5.81
N ALA A 340 -10.25 -17.45 5.19
CA ALA A 340 -10.28 -18.79 5.79
C ALA A 340 -9.54 -18.80 7.15
N ALA A 341 -8.30 -18.29 7.15
CA ALA A 341 -7.45 -18.21 8.34
C ALA A 341 -8.06 -17.35 9.45
N ALA A 342 -8.61 -16.19 9.11
CA ALA A 342 -9.24 -15.27 10.06
C ALA A 342 -10.53 -15.86 10.64
N THR A 343 -11.35 -16.52 9.81
CA THR A 343 -12.64 -17.05 10.23
C THR A 343 -12.48 -18.28 11.12
N VAL A 344 -11.58 -19.21 10.79
CA VAL A 344 -11.30 -20.37 11.66
C VAL A 344 -10.68 -19.93 13.00
N LYS A 345 -9.89 -18.86 13.00
CA LYS A 345 -9.37 -18.25 14.23
C LYS A 345 -10.44 -17.55 15.06
N ALA A 346 -11.36 -16.84 14.42
CA ALA A 346 -12.51 -16.25 15.12
C ALA A 346 -13.37 -17.35 15.76
N LEU A 347 -13.59 -18.45 15.04
CA LEU A 347 -14.30 -19.63 15.54
C LEU A 347 -13.67 -20.18 16.82
N LEU A 348 -12.34 -20.29 16.85
CA LEU A 348 -11.58 -20.74 18.01
C LEU A 348 -11.82 -19.87 19.27
N ARG A 349 -11.96 -18.55 19.11
CA ARG A 349 -12.23 -17.64 20.25
C ARG A 349 -13.61 -17.87 20.87
N HIS A 350 -14.56 -18.33 20.07
CA HIS A 350 -15.96 -18.53 20.48
C HIS A 350 -16.31 -20.01 20.67
N VAL A 351 -15.32 -20.91 20.70
CA VAL A 351 -15.55 -22.36 20.75
C VAL A 351 -16.29 -22.77 22.03
N HIS A 352 -16.09 -22.05 23.13
CA HIS A 352 -16.75 -22.31 24.41
C HIS A 352 -18.19 -21.76 24.49
N GLU A 353 -18.54 -20.82 23.61
CA GLU A 353 -19.81 -20.09 23.63
C GLU A 353 -20.85 -20.70 22.69
N ARG A 354 -20.49 -21.77 21.98
CA ARG A 354 -21.27 -22.33 20.87
C ARG A 354 -21.44 -23.83 21.03
N THR A 355 -22.52 -24.36 20.43
CA THR A 355 -22.75 -25.81 20.40
C THR A 355 -21.86 -26.47 19.34
N ASP A 356 -21.57 -27.76 19.53
CA ASP A 356 -20.75 -28.54 18.61
C ASP A 356 -21.29 -28.48 17.18
N ARG A 357 -22.61 -28.60 17.03
CA ARG A 357 -23.30 -28.47 15.74
C ARG A 357 -23.11 -27.09 15.10
N GLN A 358 -23.08 -26.01 15.88
CA GLN A 358 -22.80 -24.67 15.37
C GLN A 358 -21.35 -24.55 14.91
N ILE A 359 -20.40 -25.12 15.66
CA ILE A 359 -18.98 -25.10 15.28
C ILE A 359 -18.76 -25.88 13.99
N LEU A 360 -19.26 -27.11 13.90
CA LEU A 360 -19.13 -27.98 12.72
C LEU A 360 -19.78 -27.35 11.48
N ALA A 361 -20.97 -26.76 11.63
CA ALA A 361 -21.63 -26.04 10.54
C ALA A 361 -20.81 -24.81 10.07
N GLN A 362 -20.07 -24.15 10.96
CA GLN A 362 -19.18 -23.07 10.56
C GLN A 362 -17.92 -23.57 9.88
N VAL A 363 -17.31 -24.65 10.37
CA VAL A 363 -16.15 -25.29 9.71
C VAL A 363 -16.52 -25.69 8.28
N ALA A 364 -17.67 -26.34 8.06
CA ALA A 364 -18.13 -26.72 6.74
C ALA A 364 -18.39 -25.52 5.80
N ARG A 365 -18.77 -24.36 6.35
CA ARG A 365 -18.92 -23.12 5.58
C ARG A 365 -17.58 -22.48 5.24
N ILE A 366 -16.62 -22.55 6.15
CA ILE A 366 -15.27 -21.99 5.94
C ILE A 366 -14.54 -22.84 4.89
N PHE A 367 -14.66 -24.16 4.95
CA PHE A 367 -13.94 -25.08 4.08
C PHE A 367 -14.92 -25.86 3.20
N PRO A 368 -15.27 -25.36 2.00
CA PRO A 368 -16.13 -26.05 1.04
C PRO A 368 -15.36 -27.21 0.36
N LEU A 369 -14.95 -28.21 1.15
CA LEU A 369 -14.03 -29.27 0.73
C LEU A 369 -14.60 -30.23 -0.32
N ASP A 370 -15.89 -30.11 -0.65
CA ASP A 370 -16.56 -30.91 -1.67
C ASP A 370 -16.41 -30.34 -3.09
N SER A 371 -15.82 -29.14 -3.23
CA SER A 371 -15.48 -28.56 -4.53
C SER A 371 -14.17 -27.76 -4.45
N PRO A 372 -13.07 -28.27 -5.05
CA PRO A 372 -11.76 -27.62 -5.03
C PRO A 372 -11.68 -26.34 -5.89
N GLY A 373 -12.72 -26.04 -6.67
CA GLY A 373 -12.73 -24.88 -7.57
C GLY A 373 -12.70 -23.55 -6.81
N THR A 374 -12.02 -22.55 -7.37
CA THR A 374 -12.01 -21.17 -6.86
C THR A 374 -13.43 -20.59 -6.67
N ASP A 375 -14.39 -21.04 -7.48
CA ASP A 375 -15.80 -20.66 -7.40
C ASP A 375 -16.48 -21.10 -6.10
N SER A 376 -16.03 -22.19 -5.45
CA SER A 376 -16.59 -22.62 -4.15
C SER A 376 -16.25 -21.63 -3.02
N TRP A 377 -15.18 -20.86 -3.21
CA TRP A 377 -14.72 -19.78 -2.34
C TRP A 377 -15.27 -18.41 -2.72
N ALA A 378 -16.29 -18.33 -3.60
CA ALA A 378 -16.94 -17.07 -3.95
C ALA A 378 -17.62 -16.38 -2.75
N HIS A 379 -17.88 -17.10 -1.66
CA HIS A 379 -18.38 -16.56 -0.40
C HIS A 379 -17.30 -15.80 0.38
N ALA A 380 -16.02 -16.13 0.19
CA ALA A 380 -14.85 -15.46 0.77
C ALA A 380 -14.48 -14.19 -0.02
N ARG A 381 -15.51 -13.46 -0.49
CA ARG A 381 -15.32 -12.14 -1.11
C ARG A 381 -14.65 -11.20 -0.10
N PRO A 382 -13.91 -10.19 -0.60
CA PRO A 382 -13.33 -9.15 0.25
C PRO A 382 -14.33 -8.74 1.31
N VAL A 383 -13.95 -8.93 2.57
CA VAL A 383 -14.56 -8.16 3.65
C VAL A 383 -14.34 -6.72 3.21
N GLN A 384 -15.42 -6.03 2.80
CA GLN A 384 -15.37 -4.59 2.61
C GLN A 384 -14.66 -4.04 3.85
N PRO A 385 -13.65 -3.18 3.69
CA PRO A 385 -12.84 -2.75 4.81
C PRO A 385 -13.81 -2.29 5.88
N ALA A 386 -13.91 -3.05 6.97
CA ALA A 386 -14.48 -2.53 8.19
C ALA A 386 -13.74 -1.21 8.40
N GLU A 387 -14.49 -0.14 8.54
CA GLU A 387 -13.96 1.18 8.86
C GLU A 387 -13.01 1.00 10.04
N HIS A 388 -11.71 1.00 9.71
CA HIS A 388 -10.60 0.73 10.60
C HIS A 388 -10.51 -0.70 11.20
N PRO A 389 -9.32 -1.34 11.19
CA PRO A 389 -9.02 -2.28 12.27
C PRO A 389 -9.17 -1.52 13.60
N PRO A 390 -9.66 -2.13 14.70
CA PRO A 390 -9.83 -1.43 15.96
C PRO A 390 -8.51 -0.77 16.30
N VAL A 391 -8.51 0.56 16.26
CA VAL A 391 -7.43 1.37 16.83
C VAL A 391 -7.32 0.89 18.26
N LEU A 392 -6.24 0.17 18.57
CA LEU A 392 -5.80 0.02 19.94
C LEU A 392 -5.58 1.45 20.43
N SER A 393 -6.61 1.98 21.09
CA SER A 393 -6.58 3.23 21.80
C SER A 393 -5.55 3.06 22.90
N LEU A 394 -4.29 3.37 22.59
CA LEU A 394 -3.36 3.84 23.60
C LEU A 394 -3.99 5.12 24.15
N GLY A 395 -4.51 5.01 25.37
CA GLY A 395 -5.34 6.03 25.98
C GLY A 395 -4.68 7.40 25.96
N HIS A 396 -5.24 8.29 25.16
CA HIS A 396 -5.29 9.70 25.47
C HIS A 396 -6.73 10.17 25.32
N ARG A 397 -7.35 10.47 26.45
CA ARG A 397 -8.54 11.32 26.56
C ARG A 397 -8.06 12.68 27.10
N PRO A 398 -8.79 13.78 26.87
CA PRO A 398 -9.49 14.19 25.65
C PRO A 398 -9.17 15.65 25.25
N SER A 399 -9.57 16.06 24.05
CA SER A 399 -10.24 17.35 23.90
C SER A 399 -11.25 17.32 22.74
N THR A 400 -12.29 18.11 22.95
CA THR A 400 -13.69 18.12 22.51
C THR A 400 -14.01 18.62 21.10
N HIS A 401 -15.26 18.32 20.69
CA HIS A 401 -16.12 18.89 19.62
C HIS A 401 -15.91 18.30 18.20
N GLY A 402 -16.92 17.84 17.46
CA GLY A 402 -18.38 17.71 17.60
C GLY A 402 -18.97 17.22 16.25
N ASP A 403 -20.01 16.37 16.30
CA ASP A 403 -21.29 16.45 15.55
C ASP A 403 -21.29 16.93 14.08
N LEU A 404 -21.96 16.36 13.06
CA LEU A 404 -23.15 15.49 12.86
C LEU A 404 -23.07 14.93 11.41
N GLY A 405 -23.56 13.72 11.10
CA GLY A 405 -24.85 13.48 10.40
C GLY A 405 -24.64 12.81 9.01
N GLU A 406 -25.07 11.56 8.80
CA GLU A 406 -26.27 11.12 8.03
C GLU A 406 -26.30 11.58 6.54
N LEU A 407 -26.68 10.83 5.49
CA LEU A 407 -27.17 9.47 5.21
C LEU A 407 -27.29 9.34 3.66
N ASP A 408 -27.22 8.10 3.13
CA ASP A 408 -27.89 7.57 1.92
C ASP A 408 -27.65 8.17 0.51
N SER A 409 -27.83 7.47 -0.62
CA SER A 409 -27.83 6.07 -1.09
C SER A 409 -28.15 6.13 -2.62
N THR A 410 -27.83 5.06 -3.36
CA THR A 410 -28.35 4.64 -4.70
C THR A 410 -27.54 4.90 -6.01
N THR A 411 -26.78 3.86 -6.38
CA THR A 411 -26.78 3.08 -7.64
C THR A 411 -27.07 3.71 -9.02
N SER A 412 -26.16 3.50 -9.98
CA SER A 412 -26.43 2.77 -11.25
C SER A 412 -25.13 2.51 -12.06
N VAL A 413 -25.13 1.39 -12.82
CA VAL A 413 -24.03 0.80 -13.61
C VAL A 413 -24.39 0.96 -15.11
N PRO A 414 -23.43 1.23 -16.03
CA PRO A 414 -22.91 0.17 -16.93
C PRO A 414 -21.39 0.28 -17.20
N VAL A 415 -20.63 -0.82 -17.11
CA VAL A 415 -20.21 -1.68 -18.25
C VAL A 415 -19.40 -0.94 -19.32
N SER A 416 -18.11 -1.27 -19.46
CA SER A 416 -17.53 -1.83 -20.70
C SER A 416 -16.02 -1.55 -20.88
N ARG A 417 -15.25 -2.65 -20.89
CA ARG A 417 -14.13 -3.00 -21.80
C ARG A 417 -12.95 -2.01 -21.93
N TYR A 418 -11.74 -2.49 -21.63
CA TYR A 418 -10.65 -2.75 -22.60
C TYR A 418 -9.33 -3.08 -21.87
N PHE A 419 -8.90 -4.35 -21.97
CA PHE A 419 -7.50 -4.78 -21.96
C PHE A 419 -7.06 -4.98 -23.44
N PRO A 420 -5.79 -5.30 -23.76
CA PRO A 420 -4.52 -5.16 -23.02
C PRO A 420 -3.42 -4.50 -23.91
N GLN A 421 -2.21 -4.26 -23.37
CA GLN A 421 -0.98 -4.88 -23.91
C GLN A 421 0.30 -4.49 -23.14
N SER A 422 0.85 -5.51 -22.52
CA SER A 422 2.24 -5.71 -22.13
C SER A 422 3.25 -5.31 -23.22
N ARG A 423 4.30 -4.58 -22.85
CA ARG A 423 5.57 -4.60 -23.60
C ARG A 423 6.69 -5.13 -22.71
N ARG A 424 6.96 -6.42 -22.87
CA ARG A 424 8.31 -6.98 -22.70
C ARG A 424 9.17 -6.42 -23.83
N VAL A 425 10.33 -5.88 -23.50
CA VAL A 425 11.45 -5.78 -24.43
C VAL A 425 12.64 -6.40 -23.73
N GLY A 426 13.03 -7.59 -24.19
CA GLY A 426 14.34 -8.15 -23.90
C GLY A 426 15.41 -7.46 -24.74
N TRP A 427 16.61 -7.35 -24.20
CA TRP A 427 17.85 -7.97 -24.69
C TRP A 427 18.79 -8.09 -23.50
#